data_AF-A0A5C5Z5N4-F1
#
_entry.id   AF-A0A5C5Z5N4-F1
#
_cell.length_a   1.000
_cell.length_b   1.000
_cell.length_c   1.000
_cell.angle_alpha   90.00
_cell.angle_beta   90.00
_cell.angle_gamma   90.00
#
_symmetry.space_group_name_H-M   'P 1'
#
loop_
_entity.id
_entity.type
_entity.pdbx_description
1 polymer ?
#
loop_
_entity_poly.entity_id
_entity_poly.type
_entity_poly.pdbx_seq_one_letter_code
_entity_poly.pdbx_strand_id
1 'polypeptide(L)'
;MSKFLLIIAVVLVAFATIVSAQQPYEVFPPAEPPYYRVRYEASTQPSELTYPVNYTVWIPSNVKTLRGVIVHQHGCGVGSCKSGLTGAYDLHWQALAKKHDCALLAPSYEQPDQADCQMWCDPRNGSSAAFQNCLVDLGVKSKHPELATVPWALWGHSGGGHWAGGMVMLHPQRVAAAWLRSGVPLFETNPDRPSIKPHTLPDAALNVPMMCNLGTKEGVSVKTGRFTNVWPANEAFFREVRVKGGLIGVAVDPLTAHECGNQRYLAIPWLDACLSVRLPSQDGDSLNTIPRENGWLAPLNIGAVKVVAPVPAPEYKATITEKAIIAESVWLPSETIATAWAQYVTDTAVSDHTPPPSPTNICVHENELTWEAEADLESGLARFIIQRDGKFLANVPKQGRNPFGRPIFQNLQYSDTPTQPLVEMRFTDKNQIAGKEHQYRVIAVNTVGIESK
;
A
#
# COMPACT_ATOMS: atom_id res chain seq x y z
N MET A 1 71.66 15.12 -40.71
CA MET A 1 70.38 15.73 -40.27
C MET A 1 69.23 15.01 -40.97
N SER A 2 68.49 14.20 -40.20
CA SER A 2 67.16 13.57 -40.45
C SER A 2 67.17 12.28 -39.60
N LYS A 3 66.56 12.16 -38.39
CA LYS A 3 65.11 12.04 -38.07
C LYS A 3 64.45 10.97 -38.95
N PHE A 4 63.73 9.93 -38.51
CA PHE A 4 63.11 9.41 -37.28
C PHE A 4 62.77 7.93 -37.67
N LEU A 5 62.54 6.90 -36.85
CA LEU A 5 61.40 6.67 -35.94
C LEU A 5 61.53 5.19 -35.50
N LEU A 6 61.72 4.89 -34.21
CA LEU A 6 61.65 3.52 -33.67
C LEU A 6 60.24 3.35 -33.07
N ILE A 7 59.40 2.51 -33.67
CA ILE A 7 58.06 2.21 -33.16
C ILE A 7 58.20 1.16 -32.05
N ILE A 8 57.96 1.58 -30.81
CA ILE A 8 57.78 0.69 -29.66
C ILE A 8 56.30 0.30 -29.62
N ALA A 9 56.01 -0.98 -29.85
CA ALA A 9 54.68 -1.53 -29.64
C ALA A 9 54.46 -1.76 -28.13
N VAL A 10 53.63 -0.92 -27.52
CA VAL A 10 53.13 -1.12 -26.15
C VAL A 10 51.91 -2.04 -26.23
N VAL A 11 52.05 -3.26 -25.73
CA VAL A 11 50.92 -4.18 -25.50
C VAL A 11 50.23 -3.75 -24.20
N LEU A 12 49.11 -3.04 -24.32
CA LEU A 12 48.21 -2.70 -23.23
C LEU A 12 47.31 -3.92 -22.95
N VAL A 13 47.64 -4.67 -21.91
CA VAL A 13 46.74 -5.69 -21.34
C VAL A 13 45.67 -4.95 -20.54
N ALA A 14 44.49 -4.79 -21.15
CA ALA A 14 43.31 -4.29 -20.44
C ALA A 14 42.82 -5.38 -19.47
N PHE A 15 43.13 -5.22 -18.19
CA PHE A 15 42.37 -5.89 -17.14
C PHE A 15 40.96 -5.29 -17.13
N ALA A 16 40.01 -6.00 -17.74
CA ALA A 16 38.60 -5.74 -17.53
C ALA A 16 38.28 -6.08 -16.06
N THR A 17 38.29 -5.06 -15.20
CA THR A 17 37.59 -5.14 -13.93
C THR A 17 36.11 -5.26 -14.25
N ILE A 18 35.58 -6.48 -14.17
CA ILE A 18 34.14 -6.71 -14.09
C ILE A 18 33.72 -6.11 -12.74
N VAL A 19 33.41 -4.81 -12.74
CA VAL A 19 32.53 -4.25 -11.73
C VAL A 19 31.20 -4.93 -12.00
N SER A 20 30.91 -6.00 -11.24
CA SER A 20 29.58 -6.59 -11.22
C SER A 20 28.63 -5.45 -10.89
N ALA A 21 27.88 -4.97 -11.88
CA ALA A 21 26.80 -4.05 -11.65
C ALA A 21 25.84 -4.75 -10.69
N GLN A 22 25.78 -4.23 -9.47
CA GLN A 22 24.97 -4.76 -8.41
C GLN A 22 23.53 -4.89 -8.91
N GLN A 23 22.99 -6.11 -8.98
CA GLN A 23 21.65 -6.35 -9.50
C GLN A 23 20.67 -5.54 -8.63
N PRO A 24 19.66 -4.86 -9.20
CA PRO A 24 18.88 -3.86 -8.48
C PRO A 24 18.13 -4.39 -7.25
N TYR A 25 18.01 -5.71 -7.07
CA TYR A 25 17.21 -6.37 -6.04
C TYR A 25 18.03 -7.13 -4.97
N GLU A 26 19.34 -6.89 -4.82
CA GLU A 26 20.22 -7.76 -4.01
C GLU A 26 19.94 -7.85 -2.50
N VAL A 27 19.22 -6.90 -1.89
CA VAL A 27 18.94 -6.92 -0.44
C VAL A 27 17.47 -7.23 -0.20
N PHE A 28 17.22 -8.48 0.18
CA PHE A 28 15.92 -8.96 0.60
C PHE A 28 15.85 -9.02 2.13
N PRO A 29 14.81 -8.46 2.75
CA PRO A 29 14.54 -8.74 4.15
C PRO A 29 14.35 -10.25 4.38
N PRO A 30 14.80 -10.80 5.52
CA PRO A 30 14.59 -12.21 5.86
C PRO A 30 13.11 -12.57 5.82
N ALA A 31 12.77 -13.72 5.23
CA ALA A 31 11.40 -14.23 5.13
C ALA A 31 11.25 -15.56 5.88
N GLU A 32 11.71 -15.55 7.13
CA GLU A 32 11.46 -16.61 8.11
C GLU A 32 10.15 -16.32 8.85
N PRO A 33 9.45 -17.35 9.40
CA PRO A 33 8.21 -17.15 10.15
C PRO A 33 8.32 -15.98 11.14
N PRO A 34 7.32 -15.07 11.18
CA PRO A 34 5.99 -15.16 10.56
C PRO A 34 5.90 -14.74 9.08
N TYR A 35 7.03 -14.56 8.41
CA TYR A 35 7.11 -14.22 6.99
C TYR A 35 7.39 -15.44 6.12
N TYR A 36 6.85 -15.44 4.91
CA TYR A 36 7.08 -16.49 3.93
C TYR A 36 7.27 -15.86 2.55
N ARG A 37 8.15 -16.44 1.74
CA ARG A 37 8.44 -15.97 0.37
C ARG A 37 8.45 -17.11 -0.63
N VAL A 38 7.88 -16.84 -1.80
CA VAL A 38 8.01 -17.64 -3.02
C VAL A 38 8.49 -16.75 -4.17
N ARG A 39 9.19 -17.34 -5.13
CA ARG A 39 9.74 -16.66 -6.31
C ARG A 39 9.27 -17.40 -7.56
N TYR A 40 8.87 -16.65 -8.57
CA TYR A 40 8.64 -17.16 -9.92
C TYR A 40 9.62 -16.49 -10.87
N GLU A 41 10.21 -17.27 -11.76
CA GLU A 41 11.08 -16.75 -12.81
C GLU A 41 10.25 -16.19 -13.99
N ALA A 42 10.89 -15.37 -14.81
CA ALA A 42 10.28 -14.87 -16.03
C ALA A 42 9.89 -16.01 -16.98
N SER A 43 8.71 -15.89 -17.59
CA SER A 43 8.29 -16.76 -18.68
C SER A 43 8.46 -16.09 -20.04
N THR A 44 8.71 -16.91 -21.06
CA THR A 44 8.69 -16.52 -22.48
C THR A 44 7.42 -16.97 -23.19
N GLN A 45 6.52 -17.68 -22.50
CA GLN A 45 5.26 -18.14 -23.08
C GLN A 45 4.25 -16.99 -23.20
N PRO A 46 3.43 -16.98 -24.27
CA PRO A 46 2.36 -16.00 -24.41
C PRO A 46 1.42 -15.99 -23.20
N SER A 47 1.05 -14.80 -22.73
CA SER A 47 0.13 -14.58 -21.60
C SER A 47 0.63 -15.05 -20.23
N GLU A 48 1.85 -15.57 -20.12
CA GLU A 48 2.54 -15.78 -18.85
C GLU A 48 3.34 -14.54 -18.44
N LEU A 49 3.66 -14.43 -17.15
CA LEU A 49 4.34 -13.27 -16.60
C LEU A 49 5.78 -13.20 -17.11
N THR A 50 6.12 -12.12 -17.81
CA THR A 50 7.43 -11.97 -18.48
C THR A 50 8.53 -11.41 -17.58
N TYR A 51 8.21 -11.05 -16.33
CA TYR A 51 9.18 -10.57 -15.35
C TYR A 51 9.24 -11.52 -14.16
N PRO A 52 10.43 -11.78 -13.59
CA PRO A 52 10.51 -12.50 -12.33
C PRO A 52 9.76 -11.73 -11.24
N VAL A 53 9.26 -12.44 -10.24
CA VAL A 53 8.53 -11.82 -9.13
C VAL A 53 8.77 -12.56 -7.83
N ASN A 54 8.97 -11.79 -6.75
CA ASN A 54 8.98 -12.31 -5.39
C ASN A 54 7.67 -11.92 -4.71
N TYR A 55 6.95 -12.90 -4.18
CA TYR A 55 5.80 -12.66 -3.31
C TYR A 55 6.21 -12.92 -1.87
N THR A 56 6.16 -11.89 -1.03
CA THR A 56 6.38 -12.02 0.42
C THR A 56 5.05 -11.85 1.13
N VAL A 57 4.72 -12.76 2.03
CA VAL A 57 3.53 -12.69 2.88
C VAL A 57 3.94 -12.69 4.36
N TRP A 58 3.29 -11.86 5.14
CA TRP A 58 3.28 -11.91 6.60
C TRP A 58 1.94 -12.48 7.07
N ILE A 59 2.00 -13.39 8.04
CA ILE A 59 0.82 -14.03 8.63
C ILE A 59 0.85 -13.79 10.14
N PRO A 60 -0.25 -13.28 10.76
CA PRO A 60 -0.28 -13.09 12.20
C PRO A 60 0.01 -14.39 12.96
N SER A 61 0.99 -14.40 13.87
CA SER A 61 1.53 -15.63 14.50
C SER A 61 0.51 -16.51 15.24
N ASN A 62 -0.67 -15.97 15.59
CA ASN A 62 -1.70 -16.67 16.36
C ASN A 62 -3.01 -16.89 15.59
N VAL A 63 -3.03 -16.61 14.28
CA VAL A 63 -4.22 -16.80 13.46
C VAL A 63 -4.46 -18.30 13.23
N LYS A 64 -5.69 -18.76 13.48
CA LYS A 64 -6.06 -20.17 13.25
C LYS A 64 -6.47 -20.42 11.81
N THR A 65 -7.32 -19.54 11.29
CA THR A 65 -7.77 -19.56 9.91
C THR A 65 -7.72 -18.13 9.37
N LEU A 66 -7.15 -17.98 8.18
CA LEU A 66 -7.17 -16.69 7.50
C LEU A 66 -8.54 -16.41 6.89
N ARG A 67 -9.02 -15.17 7.05
CA ARG A 67 -10.28 -14.70 6.45
C ARG A 67 -10.08 -13.93 5.15
N GLY A 68 -8.83 -13.56 4.83
CA GLY A 68 -8.50 -12.78 3.65
C GLY A 68 -7.00 -12.54 3.46
N VAL A 69 -6.67 -11.88 2.35
CA VAL A 69 -5.33 -11.38 2.06
C VAL A 69 -5.41 -9.90 1.71
N ILE A 70 -4.65 -9.07 2.42
CA ILE A 70 -4.41 -7.68 2.05
C ILE A 70 -3.20 -7.64 1.15
N VAL A 71 -3.35 -7.12 -0.06
CA VAL A 71 -2.27 -7.02 -1.07
C VAL A 71 -1.82 -5.58 -1.17
N HIS A 72 -0.54 -5.32 -0.93
CA HIS A 72 0.07 -4.00 -1.08
C HIS A 72 0.96 -3.98 -2.32
N GLN A 73 0.42 -3.46 -3.42
CA GLN A 73 1.04 -3.50 -4.75
C GLN A 73 1.77 -2.18 -5.07
N HIS A 74 3.08 -2.28 -5.30
CA HIS A 74 3.92 -1.15 -5.70
C HIS A 74 3.59 -0.60 -7.11
N GLY A 75 4.17 0.56 -7.46
CA GLY A 75 4.05 1.18 -8.77
C GLY A 75 5.05 0.74 -9.84
N CYS A 76 4.98 1.36 -11.02
CA CYS A 76 5.84 1.03 -12.16
C CYS A 76 7.30 1.49 -11.95
N GLY A 77 8.22 0.76 -12.58
CA GLY A 77 9.64 1.10 -12.66
C GLY A 77 10.47 0.59 -11.48
N VAL A 78 11.77 0.43 -11.71
CA VAL A 78 12.73 -0.24 -10.81
C VAL A 78 12.66 0.30 -9.37
N GLY A 79 12.65 1.63 -9.19
CA GLY A 79 12.57 2.25 -7.87
C GLY A 79 11.31 1.87 -7.08
N SER A 80 10.16 1.86 -7.76
CA SER A 80 8.89 1.43 -7.17
C SER A 80 8.89 -0.09 -6.94
N CYS A 81 9.43 -0.89 -7.84
CA CYS A 81 9.50 -2.34 -7.69
C CYS A 81 10.25 -2.76 -6.41
N LYS A 82 11.37 -2.08 -6.10
CA LYS A 82 12.13 -2.29 -4.86
C LYS A 82 11.31 -2.00 -3.60
N SER A 83 10.37 -1.04 -3.67
CA SER A 83 9.52 -0.73 -2.52
C SER A 83 8.61 -1.89 -2.13
N GLY A 84 8.27 -2.80 -3.07
CA GLY A 84 7.52 -4.02 -2.78
C GLY A 84 8.25 -5.02 -1.87
N LEU A 85 9.58 -4.96 -1.79
CA LEU A 85 10.39 -5.87 -0.96
C LEU A 85 10.07 -5.76 0.54
N THR A 86 9.61 -4.59 0.99
CA THR A 86 9.34 -4.30 2.40
C THR A 86 7.86 -4.17 2.73
N GLY A 87 6.94 -4.23 1.75
CA GLY A 87 5.52 -3.99 1.97
C GLY A 87 4.90 -4.95 3.00
N ALA A 88 5.31 -6.23 3.00
CA ALA A 88 4.84 -7.22 3.97
C ALA A 88 5.33 -6.95 5.41
N TYR A 89 6.32 -6.10 5.60
CA TYR A 89 6.95 -5.76 6.89
C TYR A 89 6.42 -4.43 7.46
N ASP A 90 5.44 -3.79 6.82
CA ASP A 90 4.86 -2.53 7.30
C ASP A 90 3.93 -2.79 8.50
N LEU A 91 4.32 -2.28 9.68
CA LEU A 91 3.60 -2.52 10.93
C LEU A 91 2.16 -1.97 10.91
N HIS A 92 1.92 -0.89 10.18
CA HIS A 92 0.58 -0.27 10.11
C HIS A 92 -0.36 -1.12 9.25
N TRP A 93 0.13 -1.59 8.10
CA TRP A 93 -0.62 -2.53 7.26
C TRP A 93 -0.77 -3.91 7.93
N GLN A 94 0.21 -4.36 8.73
CA GLN A 94 0.09 -5.57 9.54
C GLN A 94 -0.98 -5.43 10.62
N ALA A 95 -1.14 -4.25 11.24
CA ALA A 95 -2.21 -4.00 12.21
C ALA A 95 -3.60 -4.17 11.59
N LEU A 96 -3.80 -3.66 10.37
CA LEU A 96 -5.04 -3.88 9.61
C LEU A 96 -5.26 -5.36 9.29
N ALA A 97 -4.22 -6.03 8.78
CA ALA A 97 -4.30 -7.45 8.45
C ALA A 97 -4.65 -8.29 9.68
N LYS A 98 -3.97 -8.05 10.81
CA LYS A 98 -4.21 -8.73 12.08
C LYS A 98 -5.64 -8.54 12.59
N LYS A 99 -6.19 -7.32 12.54
CA LYS A 99 -7.56 -7.04 13.02
C LYS A 99 -8.62 -7.90 12.33
N HIS A 100 -8.39 -8.25 11.07
CA HIS A 100 -9.34 -9.00 10.25
C HIS A 100 -8.97 -10.48 10.07
N ASP A 101 -7.98 -10.99 10.81
CA ASP A 101 -7.41 -12.33 10.59
C ASP A 101 -6.99 -12.54 9.13
N CYS A 102 -6.42 -11.51 8.52
CA CYS A 102 -5.91 -11.52 7.15
C CYS A 102 -4.38 -11.67 7.15
N ALA A 103 -3.86 -12.21 6.05
CA ALA A 103 -2.44 -12.12 5.73
C ALA A 103 -2.14 -10.77 5.04
N LEU A 104 -0.90 -10.29 5.14
CA LEU A 104 -0.42 -9.13 4.38
C LEU A 104 0.59 -9.61 3.33
N LEU A 105 0.30 -9.40 2.06
CA LEU A 105 1.13 -9.82 0.94
C LEU A 105 1.64 -8.63 0.13
N ALA A 106 2.92 -8.63 -0.19
CA ALA A 106 3.54 -7.65 -1.07
C ALA A 106 4.36 -8.36 -2.17
N PRO A 107 4.01 -8.18 -3.45
CA PRO A 107 4.85 -8.59 -4.55
C PRO A 107 5.98 -7.58 -4.79
N SER A 108 7.08 -8.05 -5.40
CA SER A 108 8.14 -7.23 -5.97
C SER A 108 8.50 -7.79 -7.34
N TYR A 109 8.00 -7.14 -8.40
CA TYR A 109 8.28 -7.53 -9.78
C TYR A 109 9.67 -7.04 -10.19
N GLU A 110 10.49 -7.89 -10.78
CA GLU A 110 11.84 -7.56 -11.23
C GLU A 110 11.82 -6.95 -12.64
N GLN A 111 10.99 -5.92 -12.82
CA GLN A 111 10.88 -5.18 -14.08
C GLN A 111 12.25 -4.53 -14.42
N PRO A 112 12.82 -4.77 -15.62
CA PRO A 112 14.03 -4.09 -16.06
C PRO A 112 13.82 -2.57 -16.21
N ASP A 113 14.91 -1.80 -16.15
CA ASP A 113 14.83 -0.35 -16.37
C ASP A 113 14.26 -0.03 -17.76
N GLN A 114 13.40 0.98 -17.82
CA GLN A 114 12.64 1.40 -19.01
C GLN A 114 11.73 0.35 -19.66
N ALA A 115 11.65 -0.88 -19.12
CA ALA A 115 10.75 -1.90 -19.66
C ALA A 115 9.27 -1.49 -19.46
N ASP A 116 8.38 -2.00 -20.32
CA ASP A 116 6.96 -1.67 -20.23
C ASP A 116 6.33 -2.31 -18.99
N CYS A 117 5.80 -1.50 -18.08
CA CYS A 117 5.16 -2.02 -16.89
C CYS A 117 3.80 -2.68 -17.17
N GLN A 118 3.18 -2.44 -18.34
CA GLN A 118 1.95 -3.14 -18.74
C GLN A 118 2.11 -4.67 -18.76
N MET A 119 3.34 -5.16 -18.94
CA MET A 119 3.63 -6.60 -18.91
C MET A 119 3.39 -7.26 -17.55
N TRP A 120 3.23 -6.49 -16.47
CA TRP A 120 2.76 -7.01 -15.17
C TRP A 120 1.55 -6.26 -14.62
N CYS A 121 1.43 -4.95 -14.87
CA CYS A 121 0.37 -4.15 -14.27
C CYS A 121 -0.98 -4.30 -14.96
N ASP A 122 -1.01 -4.81 -16.20
CA ASP A 122 -2.20 -5.43 -16.75
C ASP A 122 -2.28 -6.88 -16.25
N PRO A 123 -3.25 -7.23 -15.39
CA PRO A 123 -3.33 -8.56 -14.80
C PRO A 123 -3.53 -9.70 -15.82
N ARG A 124 -3.96 -9.39 -17.05
CA ARG A 124 -4.11 -10.35 -18.14
C ARG A 124 -2.77 -10.84 -18.71
N ASN A 125 -1.68 -10.12 -18.46
CA ASN A 125 -0.33 -10.49 -18.89
C ASN A 125 0.36 -11.43 -17.88
N GLY A 126 -0.40 -12.37 -17.32
CA GLY A 126 0.12 -13.43 -16.45
C GLY A 126 0.29 -13.07 -14.98
N SER A 127 0.30 -11.79 -14.58
CA SER A 127 0.46 -11.43 -13.17
C SER A 127 -0.73 -11.84 -12.29
N SER A 128 -1.95 -11.91 -12.85
CA SER A 128 -3.12 -12.47 -12.14
C SER A 128 -2.96 -13.96 -11.84
N ALA A 129 -2.44 -14.72 -12.83
CA ALA A 129 -2.22 -16.15 -12.69
C ALA A 129 -1.06 -16.42 -11.70
N ALA A 130 0.06 -15.69 -11.84
CA ALA A 130 1.20 -15.80 -10.94
C ALA A 130 0.82 -15.47 -9.48
N PHE A 131 0.01 -14.42 -9.26
CA PHE A 131 -0.50 -14.09 -7.93
C PHE A 131 -1.38 -15.20 -7.34
N GLN A 132 -2.29 -15.78 -8.12
CA GLN A 132 -3.14 -16.86 -7.61
C GLN A 132 -2.34 -18.14 -7.30
N ASN A 133 -1.36 -18.48 -8.13
CA ASN A 133 -0.44 -19.59 -7.87
C ASN A 133 0.40 -19.33 -6.60
N CYS A 134 0.83 -18.08 -6.38
CA CYS A 134 1.61 -17.73 -5.19
C CYS A 134 0.81 -17.95 -3.91
N LEU A 135 -0.50 -17.68 -3.91
CA LEU A 135 -1.36 -17.95 -2.75
C LEU A 135 -1.46 -19.44 -2.42
N VAL A 136 -1.48 -20.31 -3.43
CA VAL A 136 -1.45 -21.77 -3.25
C VAL A 136 -0.11 -22.19 -2.63
N ASP A 137 1.00 -21.79 -3.23
CA ASP A 137 2.34 -22.20 -2.79
C ASP A 137 2.69 -21.64 -1.41
N LEU A 138 2.31 -20.39 -1.14
CA LEU A 138 2.45 -19.78 0.18
C LEU A 138 1.56 -20.45 1.21
N GLY A 139 0.33 -20.86 0.85
CA GLY A 139 -0.56 -21.62 1.73
C GLY A 139 0.03 -22.96 2.17
N VAL A 140 0.69 -23.67 1.25
CA VAL A 140 1.44 -24.89 1.59
C VAL A 140 2.62 -24.55 2.51
N LYS A 141 3.42 -23.52 2.16
CA LYS A 141 4.63 -23.15 2.89
C LYS A 141 4.35 -22.68 4.33
N SER A 142 3.26 -21.93 4.53
CA SER A 142 2.87 -21.37 5.82
C SER A 142 1.94 -22.26 6.63
N LYS A 143 1.46 -23.37 6.05
CA LYS A 143 0.42 -24.25 6.62
C LYS A 143 -0.94 -23.56 6.76
N HIS A 144 -1.22 -22.60 5.87
CA HIS A 144 -2.52 -21.95 5.70
C HIS A 144 -3.06 -22.21 4.27
N PRO A 145 -3.50 -23.44 3.94
CA PRO A 145 -3.98 -23.78 2.61
C PRO A 145 -5.19 -22.94 2.15
N GLU A 146 -5.95 -22.36 3.10
CA GLU A 146 -7.06 -21.44 2.83
C GLU A 146 -6.61 -20.18 2.06
N LEU A 147 -5.33 -19.81 2.07
CA LEU A 147 -4.79 -18.69 1.29
C LEU A 147 -5.20 -18.76 -0.19
N ALA A 148 -5.31 -19.95 -0.76
CA ALA A 148 -5.71 -20.15 -2.16
C ALA A 148 -7.14 -19.64 -2.46
N THR A 149 -8.03 -19.64 -1.48
CA THR A 149 -9.47 -19.41 -1.67
C THR A 149 -10.01 -18.17 -0.99
N VAL A 150 -9.34 -17.67 0.05
CA VAL A 150 -9.81 -16.49 0.80
C VAL A 150 -9.91 -15.24 -0.09
N PRO A 151 -10.81 -14.29 0.24
CA PRO A 151 -10.92 -13.02 -0.46
C PRO A 151 -9.69 -12.11 -0.34
N TRP A 152 -9.65 -11.06 -1.16
CA TRP A 152 -8.56 -10.10 -1.25
C TRP A 152 -9.04 -8.67 -0.96
N ALA A 153 -8.29 -7.92 -0.17
CA ALA A 153 -8.33 -6.47 -0.16
C ALA A 153 -7.10 -5.93 -0.88
N LEU A 154 -7.29 -5.04 -1.84
CA LEU A 154 -6.22 -4.61 -2.73
C LEU A 154 -5.88 -3.14 -2.47
N TRP A 155 -4.61 -2.84 -2.29
CA TRP A 155 -4.07 -1.49 -2.39
C TRP A 155 -3.04 -1.47 -3.50
N GLY A 156 -3.06 -0.45 -4.34
CA GLY A 156 -2.12 -0.35 -5.44
C GLY A 156 -1.76 1.08 -5.80
N HIS A 157 -0.47 1.33 -6.01
CA HIS A 157 0.05 2.64 -6.43
C HIS A 157 0.42 2.66 -7.92
N SER A 158 -0.04 3.65 -8.69
CA SER A 158 0.33 3.89 -10.09
C SER A 158 0.02 2.67 -10.97
N GLY A 159 1.03 1.97 -11.48
CA GLY A 159 0.85 0.65 -12.11
C GLY A 159 0.14 -0.35 -11.19
N GLY A 160 0.42 -0.33 -9.89
CA GLY A 160 -0.29 -1.14 -8.92
C GLY A 160 -1.77 -0.80 -8.80
N GLY A 161 -2.16 0.46 -8.99
CA GLY A 161 -3.57 0.86 -9.05
C GLY A 161 -4.26 0.32 -10.31
N HIS A 162 -3.56 0.32 -11.45
CA HIS A 162 -4.05 -0.35 -12.67
C HIS A 162 -4.25 -1.85 -12.43
N TRP A 163 -3.27 -2.50 -11.78
CA TRP A 163 -3.36 -3.92 -11.44
C TRP A 163 -4.51 -4.21 -10.48
N ALA A 164 -4.62 -3.47 -9.38
CA ALA A 164 -5.68 -3.67 -8.39
C ALA A 164 -7.08 -3.47 -9.00
N GLY A 165 -7.29 -2.41 -9.77
CA GLY A 165 -8.56 -2.19 -10.46
C GLY A 165 -8.81 -3.23 -11.56
N GLY A 166 -7.79 -3.65 -12.30
CA GLY A 166 -7.89 -4.73 -13.26
C GLY A 166 -8.28 -6.07 -12.61
N MET A 167 -7.75 -6.36 -11.42
CA MET A 167 -8.12 -7.53 -10.62
C MET A 167 -9.58 -7.47 -10.17
N VAL A 168 -10.12 -6.29 -9.85
CA VAL A 168 -11.57 -6.11 -9.61
C VAL A 168 -12.38 -6.47 -10.86
N MET A 169 -11.93 -6.06 -12.06
CA MET A 169 -12.65 -6.36 -13.31
C MET A 169 -12.59 -7.84 -13.68
N LEU A 170 -11.50 -8.54 -13.35
CA LEU A 170 -11.33 -9.96 -13.68
C LEU A 170 -11.94 -10.90 -12.64
N HIS A 171 -11.86 -10.53 -11.35
CA HIS A 171 -12.21 -11.40 -10.22
C HIS A 171 -13.05 -10.69 -9.15
N PRO A 172 -14.15 -10.00 -9.52
CA PRO A 172 -14.92 -9.19 -8.56
C PRO A 172 -15.45 -9.98 -7.35
N GLN A 173 -15.71 -11.28 -7.52
CA GLN A 173 -16.14 -12.20 -6.47
C GLN A 173 -15.05 -12.52 -5.44
N ARG A 174 -13.77 -12.29 -5.76
CA ARG A 174 -12.63 -12.48 -4.86
C ARG A 174 -12.22 -11.17 -4.16
N VAL A 175 -12.68 -10.00 -4.62
CA VAL A 175 -12.20 -8.71 -4.09
C VAL A 175 -13.19 -8.10 -3.09
N ALA A 176 -12.77 -8.04 -1.82
CA ALA A 176 -13.51 -7.42 -0.74
C ALA A 176 -13.56 -5.89 -0.91
N ALA A 177 -12.45 -5.25 -1.27
CA ALA A 177 -12.32 -3.81 -1.51
C ALA A 177 -11.03 -3.49 -2.30
N ALA A 178 -10.98 -2.34 -2.99
CA ALA A 178 -9.78 -1.89 -3.69
C ALA A 178 -9.49 -0.38 -3.54
N TRP A 179 -8.27 -0.04 -3.13
CA TRP A 179 -7.75 1.32 -3.07
C TRP A 179 -6.77 1.57 -4.23
N LEU A 180 -7.15 2.48 -5.12
CA LEU A 180 -6.50 2.73 -6.40
C LEU A 180 -5.76 4.07 -6.33
N ARG A 181 -4.50 4.04 -5.88
CA ARG A 181 -3.68 5.25 -5.75
C ARG A 181 -3.02 5.59 -7.09
N SER A 182 -3.40 6.71 -7.71
CA SER A 182 -2.76 7.32 -8.90
C SER A 182 -2.72 6.41 -10.14
N GLY A 183 -3.65 5.47 -10.25
CA GLY A 183 -3.78 4.59 -11.42
C GLY A 183 -5.04 3.72 -11.36
N VAL A 184 -5.67 3.54 -12.52
CA VAL A 184 -6.92 2.81 -12.71
C VAL A 184 -6.90 2.11 -14.08
N PRO A 185 -7.58 0.97 -14.26
CA PRO A 185 -7.75 0.40 -15.60
C PRO A 185 -8.58 1.35 -16.49
N LEU A 186 -8.45 1.21 -17.79
CA LEU A 186 -9.24 1.97 -18.76
C LEU A 186 -10.47 1.19 -19.20
N PHE A 187 -11.58 1.86 -19.49
CA PHE A 187 -12.76 1.25 -20.12
C PHE A 187 -12.85 1.52 -21.63
N GLU A 188 -12.08 2.49 -22.12
CA GLU A 188 -12.02 2.84 -23.53
C GLU A 188 -10.58 2.81 -24.05
N THR A 189 -10.43 2.70 -25.36
CA THR A 189 -9.11 2.76 -25.99
C THR A 189 -8.52 4.15 -25.82
N ASN A 190 -7.27 4.24 -25.38
CA ASN A 190 -6.52 5.49 -25.38
C ASN A 190 -5.64 5.57 -26.65
N PRO A 191 -5.92 6.47 -27.60
CA PRO A 191 -5.13 6.61 -28.83
C PRO A 191 -3.65 6.94 -28.57
N ASP A 192 -3.36 7.66 -27.48
CA ASP A 192 -1.99 8.03 -27.10
C ASP A 192 -1.24 6.86 -26.44
N ARG A 193 -1.96 5.81 -26.01
CA ARG A 193 -1.42 4.62 -25.34
C ARG A 193 -2.11 3.35 -25.83
N PRO A 194 -1.97 2.99 -27.11
CA PRO A 194 -2.72 1.87 -27.73
C PRO A 194 -2.33 0.48 -27.19
N SER A 195 -1.21 0.39 -26.46
CA SER A 195 -0.79 -0.83 -25.76
C SER A 195 -1.66 -1.15 -24.55
N ILE A 196 -2.23 -0.14 -23.87
CA ILE A 196 -3.12 -0.33 -22.73
C ILE A 196 -4.48 -0.75 -23.26
N LYS A 197 -4.86 -2.01 -23.01
CA LYS A 197 -6.13 -2.55 -23.49
C LYS A 197 -7.26 -2.22 -22.50
N PRO A 198 -8.44 -1.78 -22.98
CA PRO A 198 -9.56 -1.51 -22.10
C PRO A 198 -10.05 -2.80 -21.42
N HIS A 199 -10.62 -2.64 -20.24
CA HIS A 199 -11.38 -3.66 -19.54
C HIS A 199 -12.87 -3.51 -19.84
N THR A 200 -13.60 -4.61 -19.70
CA THR A 200 -15.06 -4.55 -19.53
C THR A 200 -15.36 -4.34 -18.05
N LEU A 201 -16.40 -3.55 -17.73
CA LEU A 201 -16.93 -3.41 -16.38
C LEU A 201 -18.05 -4.44 -16.16
N PRO A 202 -17.79 -5.58 -15.48
CA PRO A 202 -18.83 -6.55 -15.18
C PRO A 202 -19.74 -6.06 -14.04
N ASP A 203 -21.01 -6.46 -14.05
CA ASP A 203 -21.99 -6.05 -13.02
C ASP A 203 -21.53 -6.42 -11.60
N ALA A 204 -20.86 -7.56 -11.44
CA ALA A 204 -20.35 -8.00 -10.14
C ALA A 204 -19.30 -7.03 -9.55
N ALA A 205 -18.55 -6.30 -10.38
CA ALA A 205 -17.59 -5.30 -9.93
C ALA A 205 -18.26 -4.06 -9.31
N LEU A 206 -19.53 -3.80 -9.61
CA LEU A 206 -20.29 -2.69 -9.01
C LEU A 206 -20.54 -2.91 -7.51
N ASN A 207 -20.44 -4.16 -7.03
CA ASN A 207 -20.59 -4.52 -5.62
C ASN A 207 -19.25 -4.46 -4.86
N VAL A 208 -18.14 -4.14 -5.52
CA VAL A 208 -16.83 -4.01 -4.89
C VAL A 208 -16.58 -2.55 -4.51
N PRO A 209 -16.43 -2.23 -3.22
CA PRO A 209 -15.95 -0.92 -2.78
C PRO A 209 -14.63 -0.56 -3.44
N MET A 210 -14.57 0.61 -4.06
CA MET A 210 -13.37 1.16 -4.69
C MET A 210 -13.12 2.61 -4.25
N MET A 211 -11.86 2.99 -4.12
CA MET A 211 -11.46 4.39 -3.92
C MET A 211 -10.42 4.80 -4.94
N CYS A 212 -10.72 5.82 -5.75
CA CYS A 212 -9.72 6.51 -6.56
C CYS A 212 -9.02 7.55 -5.68
N ASN A 213 -7.75 7.33 -5.36
CA ASN A 213 -6.95 8.26 -4.56
C ASN A 213 -5.79 8.82 -5.39
N LEU A 214 -5.50 10.12 -5.32
CA LEU A 214 -4.43 10.74 -6.10
C LEU A 214 -3.99 12.07 -5.49
N GLY A 215 -2.80 12.55 -5.82
CA GLY A 215 -2.35 13.88 -5.46
C GLY A 215 -2.98 14.96 -6.33
N THR A 216 -3.22 16.14 -5.75
CA THR A 216 -3.80 17.27 -6.49
C THR A 216 -2.95 17.70 -7.68
N LYS A 217 -1.62 17.52 -7.62
CA LYS A 217 -0.71 17.92 -8.72
C LYS A 217 -0.74 16.94 -9.90
N GLU A 218 -1.55 15.89 -9.84
CA GLU A 218 -1.69 14.87 -10.88
C GLU A 218 -2.85 15.18 -11.85
N GLY A 219 -2.94 16.42 -12.33
CA GLY A 219 -4.00 16.85 -13.23
C GLY A 219 -5.19 17.54 -12.58
N VAL A 220 -5.24 17.67 -11.25
CA VAL A 220 -6.29 18.46 -10.56
C VAL A 220 -5.92 19.94 -10.51
N SER A 221 -4.85 20.30 -9.80
CA SER A 221 -4.34 21.68 -9.68
C SER A 221 -3.23 21.99 -10.67
N VAL A 222 -2.41 21.01 -11.05
CA VAL A 222 -1.34 21.17 -12.05
C VAL A 222 -1.77 20.47 -13.34
N LYS A 223 -1.93 21.25 -14.40
CA LYS A 223 -2.44 20.80 -15.72
C LYS A 223 -1.34 20.53 -16.75
N THR A 224 -0.06 20.63 -16.38
CA THR A 224 1.10 20.38 -17.24
C THR A 224 2.08 19.37 -16.61
N GLY A 225 2.87 18.68 -17.43
CA GLY A 225 3.89 17.73 -16.98
C GLY A 225 3.48 16.25 -17.08
N ARG A 226 4.31 15.37 -16.51
CA ARG A 226 4.23 13.91 -16.71
C ARG A 226 2.93 13.27 -16.21
N PHE A 227 2.37 13.77 -15.10
CA PHE A 227 1.25 13.13 -14.38
C PHE A 227 -0.10 13.81 -14.58
N THR A 228 -0.24 14.72 -15.56
CA THR A 228 -1.48 15.50 -15.76
C THR A 228 -2.68 14.67 -16.16
N ASN A 229 -2.45 13.53 -16.80
CA ASN A 229 -3.50 12.68 -17.32
C ASN A 229 -3.99 11.65 -16.29
N VAL A 230 -3.46 11.67 -15.06
CA VAL A 230 -3.90 10.78 -13.98
C VAL A 230 -5.31 11.15 -13.53
N TRP A 231 -5.58 12.44 -13.24
CA TRP A 231 -6.94 12.88 -12.88
C TRP A 231 -7.96 12.59 -13.98
N PRO A 232 -7.78 13.01 -15.25
CA PRO A 232 -8.73 12.68 -16.32
C PRO A 232 -9.03 11.18 -16.45
N ALA A 233 -8.02 10.31 -16.30
CA ALA A 233 -8.23 8.87 -16.35
C ALA A 233 -9.04 8.36 -15.13
N ASN A 234 -8.72 8.83 -13.92
CA ASN A 234 -9.46 8.48 -12.70
C ASN A 234 -10.89 8.99 -12.74
N GLU A 235 -11.11 10.20 -13.27
CA GLU A 235 -12.43 10.80 -13.42
C GLU A 235 -13.30 9.98 -14.38
N ALA A 236 -12.76 9.59 -15.55
CA ALA A 236 -13.47 8.75 -16.51
C ALA A 236 -13.83 7.38 -15.91
N PHE A 237 -12.87 6.71 -15.25
CA PHE A 237 -13.12 5.44 -14.56
C PHE A 237 -14.19 5.57 -13.47
N PHE A 238 -14.06 6.59 -12.61
CA PHE A 238 -15.00 6.87 -11.53
C PHE A 238 -16.42 7.06 -12.05
N ARG A 239 -16.60 7.94 -13.05
CA ARG A 239 -17.92 8.26 -13.60
C ARG A 239 -18.59 7.05 -14.23
N GLU A 240 -17.84 6.22 -14.95
CA GLU A 240 -18.36 5.01 -15.59
C GLU A 240 -18.82 3.96 -14.57
N VAL A 241 -18.06 3.76 -13.50
CA VAL A 241 -18.47 2.88 -12.39
C VAL A 241 -19.67 3.46 -11.65
N ARG A 242 -19.63 4.76 -11.35
CA ARG A 242 -20.60 5.40 -10.47
C ARG A 242 -21.96 5.55 -11.14
N VAL A 243 -22.02 5.91 -12.43
CA VAL A 243 -23.29 6.05 -13.18
C VAL A 243 -24.07 4.72 -13.29
N LYS A 244 -23.38 3.59 -13.10
CA LYS A 244 -23.96 2.24 -13.03
C LYS A 244 -24.31 1.79 -11.61
N GLY A 245 -24.16 2.68 -10.62
CA GLY A 245 -24.48 2.42 -9.23
C GLY A 245 -23.37 1.68 -8.46
N GLY A 246 -22.13 1.76 -8.93
CA GLY A 246 -20.99 1.17 -8.24
C GLY A 246 -20.65 1.86 -6.92
N LEU A 247 -20.09 1.09 -5.98
CA LEU A 247 -19.59 1.57 -4.69
C LEU A 247 -18.20 2.19 -4.87
N ILE A 248 -18.13 3.43 -5.34
CA ILE A 248 -16.85 4.09 -5.65
C ILE A 248 -16.78 5.52 -5.12
N GLY A 249 -15.59 5.89 -4.63
CA GLY A 249 -15.28 7.25 -4.19
C GLY A 249 -14.05 7.84 -4.87
N VAL A 250 -13.85 9.14 -4.66
CA VAL A 250 -12.63 9.88 -5.02
C VAL A 250 -12.09 10.58 -3.78
N ALA A 251 -10.80 10.46 -3.52
CA ALA A 251 -10.10 11.17 -2.44
C ALA A 251 -8.83 11.83 -3.00
N VAL A 252 -8.86 13.15 -3.21
CA VAL A 252 -7.70 13.91 -3.67
C VAL A 252 -6.88 14.38 -2.47
N ASP A 253 -5.60 14.05 -2.46
CA ASP A 253 -4.62 14.57 -1.50
C ASP A 253 -4.21 16.00 -1.90
N PRO A 254 -4.53 17.03 -1.09
CA PRO A 254 -4.27 18.42 -1.46
C PRO A 254 -2.79 18.81 -1.38
N LEU A 255 -1.93 17.98 -0.81
CA LEU A 255 -0.53 18.33 -0.51
C LEU A 255 0.47 17.69 -1.47
N THR A 256 0.07 16.63 -2.17
CA THR A 256 0.98 15.77 -2.92
C THR A 256 0.83 15.83 -4.44
N ALA A 257 1.86 15.32 -5.10
CA ALA A 257 1.81 14.83 -6.47
C ALA A 257 1.68 13.31 -6.48
N HIS A 258 2.54 12.61 -7.21
CA HIS A 258 2.44 11.17 -7.45
C HIS A 258 3.01 10.32 -6.29
N GLU A 259 3.74 10.92 -5.33
CA GLU A 259 4.11 10.28 -4.06
C GLU A 259 2.91 10.00 -3.17
N CYS A 260 2.93 8.97 -2.32
CA CYS A 260 1.74 8.51 -1.58
C CYS A 260 1.25 9.42 -0.44
N GLY A 261 2.03 10.38 0.03
CA GLY A 261 1.52 11.34 1.00
C GLY A 261 1.12 10.73 2.35
N ASN A 262 0.11 11.35 2.96
CA ASN A 262 -0.56 10.89 4.18
C ASN A 262 -1.72 9.91 3.88
N GLN A 263 -1.81 9.34 2.67
CA GLN A 263 -2.97 8.55 2.23
C GLN A 263 -3.33 7.38 3.15
N ARG A 264 -2.33 6.76 3.79
CA ARG A 264 -2.54 5.59 4.67
C ARG A 264 -3.49 5.88 5.82
N TYR A 265 -3.53 7.13 6.31
CA TYR A 265 -4.40 7.54 7.41
C TYR A 265 -5.88 7.65 6.99
N LEU A 266 -6.19 7.54 5.70
CA LEU A 266 -7.55 7.27 5.21
C LEU A 266 -7.69 5.86 4.64
N ALA A 267 -6.69 5.37 3.90
CA ALA A 267 -6.76 4.08 3.21
C ALA A 267 -6.94 2.90 4.17
N ILE A 268 -6.17 2.87 5.27
CA ILE A 268 -6.24 1.78 6.25
C ILE A 268 -7.59 1.77 6.97
N PRO A 269 -8.08 2.90 7.55
CA PRO A 269 -9.44 2.94 8.13
C PRO A 269 -10.55 2.67 7.11
N TRP A 270 -10.41 3.12 5.86
CA TRP A 270 -11.40 2.85 4.82
C TRP A 270 -11.46 1.36 4.46
N LEU A 271 -10.30 0.70 4.33
CA LEU A 271 -10.23 -0.75 4.12
C LEU A 271 -10.75 -1.51 5.33
N ASP A 272 -10.45 -1.07 6.55
CA ASP A 272 -11.00 -1.63 7.79
C ASP A 272 -12.53 -1.63 7.78
N ALA A 273 -13.15 -0.49 7.46
CA ALA A 273 -14.60 -0.36 7.36
C ALA A 273 -15.18 -1.28 6.28
N CYS A 274 -14.53 -1.38 5.12
CA CYS A 274 -14.99 -2.25 4.05
C CYS A 274 -14.87 -3.74 4.42
N LEU A 275 -13.73 -4.16 4.97
CA LEU A 275 -13.47 -5.53 5.38
C LEU A 275 -14.43 -5.99 6.48
N SER A 276 -14.74 -5.11 7.43
CA SER A 276 -15.68 -5.37 8.53
C SER A 276 -17.07 -5.80 8.05
N VAL A 277 -17.51 -5.32 6.89
CA VAL A 277 -18.84 -5.63 6.33
C VAL A 277 -18.79 -6.60 5.15
N ARG A 278 -17.66 -6.70 4.43
CA ARG A 278 -17.51 -7.52 3.22
C ARG A 278 -17.00 -8.92 3.49
N LEU A 279 -16.09 -9.10 4.45
CA LEU A 279 -15.52 -10.42 4.72
C LEU A 279 -16.61 -11.36 5.27
N PRO A 280 -16.67 -12.61 4.78
CA PRO A 280 -17.66 -13.57 5.24
C PRO A 280 -17.48 -13.88 6.72
N SER A 281 -18.58 -14.22 7.41
CA SER A 281 -18.54 -14.62 8.81
C SER A 281 -18.09 -16.07 8.99
N GLN A 282 -18.23 -16.92 7.97
CA GLN A 282 -17.76 -18.30 7.96
C GLN A 282 -16.77 -18.51 6.81
N ASP A 283 -15.77 -19.36 7.05
CA ASP A 283 -14.75 -19.67 6.05
C ASP A 283 -15.38 -20.41 4.86
N GLY A 284 -15.05 -19.96 3.64
CA GLY A 284 -15.57 -20.54 2.40
C GLY A 284 -16.87 -19.92 1.89
N ASP A 285 -17.56 -19.08 2.68
CA ASP A 285 -18.71 -18.32 2.20
C ASP A 285 -18.30 -17.23 1.20
N SER A 286 -19.26 -16.82 0.38
CA SER A 286 -19.08 -15.70 -0.54
C SER A 286 -18.97 -14.36 0.21
N LEU A 287 -18.29 -13.39 -0.39
CA LEU A 287 -18.25 -12.01 0.12
C LEU A 287 -19.66 -11.45 0.33
N ASN A 288 -19.87 -10.82 1.48
CA ASN A 288 -21.14 -10.16 1.80
C ASN A 288 -21.40 -8.98 0.85
N THR A 289 -22.66 -8.75 0.50
CA THR A 289 -23.06 -7.56 -0.27
C THR A 289 -23.22 -6.35 0.65
N ILE A 290 -22.79 -5.17 0.21
CA ILE A 290 -23.12 -3.91 0.88
C ILE A 290 -24.33 -3.29 0.18
N PRO A 291 -25.47 -3.06 0.88
CA PRO A 291 -26.58 -2.32 0.31
C PRO A 291 -26.15 -0.90 -0.06
N ARG A 292 -26.54 -0.41 -1.24
CA ARG A 292 -26.05 0.88 -1.78
C ARG A 292 -26.50 2.08 -0.94
N GLU A 293 -27.65 1.94 -0.30
CA GLU A 293 -28.24 2.87 0.65
C GLU A 293 -27.48 2.93 1.98
N ASN A 294 -26.69 1.90 2.29
CA ASN A 294 -25.82 1.85 3.45
C ASN A 294 -24.49 2.51 3.07
N GLY A 295 -24.48 3.84 3.13
CA GLY A 295 -23.29 4.62 2.88
C GLY A 295 -23.53 6.11 3.05
N TRP A 296 -22.47 6.86 2.90
CA TRP A 296 -22.47 8.31 2.91
C TRP A 296 -22.07 8.83 1.54
N LEU A 297 -22.67 9.94 1.14
CA LEU A 297 -22.47 10.56 -0.15
C LEU A 297 -21.98 12.00 0.00
N ALA A 298 -21.00 12.37 -0.79
CA ALA A 298 -20.54 13.74 -0.97
C ALA A 298 -20.48 14.07 -2.46
N PRO A 299 -20.72 15.32 -2.87
CA PRO A 299 -20.50 15.72 -4.26
C PRO A 299 -19.01 15.66 -4.62
N LEU A 300 -18.70 15.24 -5.85
CA LEU A 300 -17.33 15.09 -6.35
C LEU A 300 -16.54 16.42 -6.30
N ASN A 301 -17.17 17.56 -6.60
CA ASN A 301 -16.71 18.96 -6.38
C ASN A 301 -15.18 19.21 -6.38
N ILE A 302 -14.47 18.62 -7.35
CA ILE A 302 -13.01 18.71 -7.43
C ILE A 302 -12.58 20.15 -7.72
N GLY A 303 -11.61 20.64 -6.93
CA GLY A 303 -11.11 22.02 -7.04
C GLY A 303 -11.94 23.07 -6.31
N ALA A 304 -13.02 22.67 -5.61
CA ALA A 304 -13.76 23.57 -4.75
C ALA A 304 -12.91 24.04 -3.56
N VAL A 305 -13.11 25.29 -3.13
CA VAL A 305 -12.39 25.89 -2.00
C VAL A 305 -12.79 25.25 -0.66
N LYS A 306 -14.01 24.70 -0.58
CA LYS A 306 -14.54 24.06 0.61
C LYS A 306 -15.09 22.69 0.27
N VAL A 307 -14.71 21.70 1.08
CA VAL A 307 -15.30 20.37 1.05
C VAL A 307 -16.75 20.48 1.53
N VAL A 308 -17.68 19.90 0.75
CA VAL A 308 -19.07 19.76 1.18
C VAL A 308 -19.14 18.55 2.10
N ALA A 309 -19.72 18.73 3.28
CA ALA A 309 -19.87 17.64 4.25
C ALA A 309 -20.64 16.47 3.61
N PRO A 310 -20.14 15.23 3.70
CA PRO A 310 -20.90 14.07 3.29
C PRO A 310 -22.17 13.94 4.16
N VAL A 311 -23.23 13.35 3.60
CA VAL A 311 -24.49 13.05 4.29
C VAL A 311 -24.87 11.58 4.06
N PRO A 312 -25.75 10.98 4.89
CA PRO A 312 -26.26 9.63 4.63
C PRO A 312 -26.87 9.54 3.22
N ALA A 313 -26.68 8.42 2.52
CA ALA A 313 -27.16 8.24 1.15
C ALA A 313 -28.67 8.53 0.97
N PRO A 314 -29.59 8.15 1.89
CA PRO A 314 -31.01 8.51 1.78
C PRO A 314 -31.31 10.01 1.89
N GLU A 315 -30.42 10.77 2.52
CA GLU A 315 -30.53 12.23 2.69
C GLU A 315 -29.89 13.00 1.53
N TYR A 316 -29.09 12.32 0.70
CA TYR A 316 -28.46 12.87 -0.48
C TYR A 316 -29.49 13.10 -1.60
N LYS A 317 -30.33 14.13 -1.46
CA LYS A 317 -31.29 14.60 -2.46
C LYS A 317 -30.87 15.97 -2.99
N ALA A 318 -30.77 16.15 -4.30
CA ALA A 318 -30.55 17.48 -4.87
C ALA A 318 -31.18 17.63 -6.26
N THR A 319 -32.41 18.16 -6.34
CA THR A 319 -32.87 19.17 -7.33
C THR A 319 -32.53 19.04 -8.84
N ILE A 320 -32.07 17.88 -9.33
CA ILE A 320 -31.77 17.55 -10.73
C ILE A 320 -32.08 16.04 -10.93
N THR A 321 -32.13 15.54 -12.17
CA THR A 321 -32.44 14.12 -12.45
C THR A 321 -31.46 13.14 -11.79
N GLU A 322 -32.01 12.03 -11.28
CA GLU A 322 -31.37 11.04 -10.39
C GLU A 322 -30.02 10.48 -10.89
N LYS A 323 -29.87 10.28 -12.20
CA LYS A 323 -28.67 9.67 -12.80
C LYS A 323 -27.45 10.59 -12.81
N ALA A 324 -27.64 11.89 -12.99
CA ALA A 324 -26.56 12.87 -12.98
C ALA A 324 -26.03 13.12 -11.55
N ILE A 325 -26.91 13.08 -10.55
CA ILE A 325 -26.54 13.18 -9.13
C ILE A 325 -25.65 12.01 -8.72
N ILE A 326 -26.01 10.79 -9.12
CA ILE A 326 -25.25 9.60 -8.74
C ILE A 326 -23.85 9.64 -9.35
N ALA A 327 -23.71 9.92 -10.65
CA ALA A 327 -22.41 9.96 -11.33
C ALA A 327 -21.43 11.00 -10.76
N GLU A 328 -21.94 12.03 -10.07
CA GLU A 328 -21.17 13.10 -9.43
C GLU A 328 -21.06 12.93 -7.91
N SER A 329 -21.32 11.73 -7.38
CA SER A 329 -21.33 11.47 -5.93
C SER A 329 -20.24 10.48 -5.52
N VAL A 330 -19.40 10.89 -4.57
CA VAL A 330 -18.41 10.07 -3.89
C VAL A 330 -19.13 9.18 -2.87
N TRP A 331 -18.97 7.87 -2.97
CA TRP A 331 -19.49 6.91 -1.98
C TRP A 331 -18.46 6.61 -0.89
N LEU A 332 -18.93 6.58 0.37
CA LEU A 332 -18.14 6.33 1.57
C LEU A 332 -18.87 5.28 2.45
N PRO A 333 -18.15 4.32 3.06
CA PRO A 333 -18.79 3.15 3.70
C PRO A 333 -19.49 3.44 5.02
N SER A 334 -19.13 4.53 5.72
CA SER A 334 -19.70 4.86 7.03
C SER A 334 -19.53 6.34 7.39
N GLU A 335 -20.19 6.78 8.46
CA GLU A 335 -20.07 8.14 8.99
C GLU A 335 -18.63 8.46 9.42
N THR A 336 -17.99 7.55 10.16
CA THR A 336 -16.61 7.70 10.60
C THR A 336 -15.66 7.91 9.43
N ILE A 337 -15.83 7.12 8.36
CA ILE A 337 -15.01 7.24 7.15
C ILE A 337 -15.39 8.49 6.35
N ALA A 338 -16.64 8.92 6.37
CA ALA A 338 -17.05 10.19 5.80
C ALA A 338 -16.38 11.40 6.47
N THR A 339 -16.30 11.40 7.81
CA THR A 339 -15.56 12.41 8.56
C THR A 339 -14.07 12.38 8.24
N ALA A 340 -13.45 11.19 8.25
CA ALA A 340 -12.04 11.02 7.94
C ALA A 340 -11.71 11.46 6.49
N TRP A 341 -12.59 11.13 5.53
CA TRP A 341 -12.46 11.58 4.14
C TRP A 341 -12.50 13.10 4.03
N ALA A 342 -13.44 13.75 4.72
CA ALA A 342 -13.55 15.21 4.69
C ALA A 342 -12.30 15.90 5.26
N GLN A 343 -11.74 15.38 6.35
CA GLN A 343 -10.45 15.84 6.88
C GLN A 343 -9.32 15.60 5.87
N TYR A 344 -9.26 14.38 5.31
CA TYR A 344 -8.20 13.98 4.39
C TYR A 344 -8.13 14.87 3.14
N VAL A 345 -9.27 15.08 2.46
CA VAL A 345 -9.32 15.89 1.23
C VAL A 345 -9.17 17.39 1.50
N THR A 346 -9.29 17.83 2.76
CA THR A 346 -9.07 19.23 3.17
C THR A 346 -7.59 19.51 3.37
N ASP A 347 -6.90 18.72 4.19
CA ASP A 347 -5.52 19.00 4.60
C ASP A 347 -4.70 17.75 4.95
N THR A 348 -5.23 16.55 4.73
CA THR A 348 -4.65 15.25 5.10
C THR A 348 -4.51 15.01 6.62
N ALA A 349 -5.01 15.89 7.47
CA ALA A 349 -4.87 15.82 8.93
C ALA A 349 -5.97 14.94 9.57
N VAL A 350 -6.07 13.69 9.13
CA VAL A 350 -7.04 12.73 9.70
C VAL A 350 -6.77 12.53 11.19
N SER A 351 -7.78 12.80 12.02
CA SER A 351 -7.67 12.75 13.48
C SER A 351 -7.65 11.31 14.00
N ASP A 352 -6.93 11.10 15.09
CA ASP A 352 -6.95 9.87 15.88
C ASP A 352 -6.97 10.23 17.37
N HIS A 353 -7.72 9.45 18.14
CA HIS A 353 -7.95 9.62 19.57
C HIS A 353 -7.68 8.35 20.37
N THR A 354 -7.18 7.30 19.72
CA THR A 354 -6.88 6.01 20.33
C THR A 354 -5.37 5.91 20.61
N PRO A 355 -4.97 5.31 21.74
CA PRO A 355 -3.56 5.08 22.03
C PRO A 355 -3.04 3.83 21.29
N PRO A 356 -1.76 3.82 20.86
CA PRO A 356 -1.14 2.63 20.30
C PRO A 356 -1.10 1.49 21.35
N PRO A 357 -1.08 0.21 20.92
CA PRO A 357 -0.79 -0.91 21.80
C PRO A 357 0.54 -0.74 22.55
N SER A 358 0.57 -1.12 23.82
CA SER A 358 1.80 -1.06 24.61
C SER A 358 2.84 -2.08 24.11
N PRO A 359 4.13 -1.71 24.03
CA PRO A 359 5.19 -2.65 23.71
C PRO A 359 5.23 -3.85 24.66
N THR A 360 5.62 -5.00 24.14
CA THR A 360 5.70 -6.27 24.87
C THR A 360 7.10 -6.87 24.75
N ASN A 361 7.35 -7.97 25.48
CA ASN A 361 8.59 -8.74 25.41
C ASN A 361 9.86 -7.87 25.55
N ILE A 362 9.80 -6.90 26.47
CA ILE A 362 10.95 -6.03 26.75
C ILE A 362 12.03 -6.89 27.40
N CYS A 363 13.17 -7.01 26.73
CA CYS A 363 14.34 -7.73 27.21
C CYS A 363 15.53 -6.78 27.31
N VAL A 364 16.33 -6.98 28.36
CA VAL A 364 17.56 -6.21 28.59
C VAL A 364 18.70 -7.20 28.68
N HIS A 365 19.67 -7.08 27.78
CA HIS A 365 20.90 -7.84 27.83
C HIS A 365 22.08 -6.86 27.89
N GLU A 366 22.81 -6.87 29.00
CA GLU A 366 23.84 -5.88 29.32
C GLU A 366 23.28 -4.44 29.26
N ASN A 367 23.57 -3.71 28.18
CA ASN A 367 23.09 -2.34 27.94
C ASN A 367 22.14 -2.23 26.76
N GLU A 368 21.73 -3.35 26.17
CA GLU A 368 20.88 -3.40 25.01
C GLU A 368 19.45 -3.80 25.41
N LEU A 369 18.50 -2.96 24.99
CA LEU A 369 17.08 -3.19 25.13
C LEU A 369 16.52 -3.63 23.78
N THR A 370 15.69 -4.67 23.80
CA THR A 370 14.86 -5.09 22.66
C THR A 370 13.42 -5.22 23.11
N TRP A 371 12.47 -5.02 22.19
CA TRP A 371 11.04 -5.19 22.46
C TRP A 371 10.28 -5.58 21.20
N GLU A 372 9.03 -5.96 21.37
CA GLU A 372 8.06 -6.16 20.29
C GLU A 372 6.93 -5.13 20.40
N ALA A 373 6.39 -4.69 19.28
CA ALA A 373 5.30 -3.73 19.25
C ALA A 373 4.46 -3.86 17.99
N GLU A 374 3.21 -3.44 18.10
CA GLU A 374 2.28 -3.30 16.99
C GLU A 374 2.03 -1.82 16.73
N ALA A 375 1.65 -1.49 15.50
CA ALA A 375 1.23 -0.14 15.18
C ALA A 375 -0.22 0.10 15.63
N ASP A 376 -0.51 1.36 15.96
CA ASP A 376 -1.87 1.86 16.04
C ASP A 376 -2.59 1.71 14.69
N LEU A 377 -3.84 1.25 14.68
CA LEU A 377 -4.56 0.99 13.43
C LEU A 377 -4.95 2.29 12.72
N GLU A 378 -5.27 3.33 13.47
CA GLU A 378 -5.80 4.59 12.99
C GLU A 378 -4.67 5.48 12.46
N SER A 379 -3.58 5.60 13.21
CA SER A 379 -2.51 6.55 12.92
C SER A 379 -1.10 5.96 12.91
N GLY A 380 -0.93 4.65 13.03
CA GLY A 380 0.39 4.01 12.92
C GLY A 380 1.33 4.34 14.08
N LEU A 381 2.61 3.99 13.95
CA LEU A 381 3.59 4.14 15.02
C LEU A 381 4.65 5.20 14.66
N ALA A 382 4.79 6.28 15.42
CA ALA A 382 5.78 7.32 15.16
C ALA A 382 7.15 7.01 15.77
N ARG A 383 7.16 6.62 17.04
CA ARG A 383 8.37 6.43 17.84
C ARG A 383 8.08 5.67 19.12
N PHE A 384 9.14 5.35 19.85
CA PHE A 384 9.11 4.88 21.23
C PHE A 384 9.78 5.89 22.16
N ILE A 385 9.26 6.01 23.38
CA ILE A 385 9.92 6.69 24.49
C ILE A 385 10.54 5.61 25.39
N ILE A 386 11.84 5.70 25.62
CA ILE A 386 12.57 4.85 26.56
C ILE A 386 12.69 5.60 27.88
N GLN A 387 12.29 4.94 28.96
CA GLN A 387 12.48 5.40 30.33
C GLN A 387 13.42 4.46 31.08
N ARG A 388 14.25 5.02 31.95
CA ARG A 388 15.10 4.31 32.90
C ARG A 388 14.85 4.85 34.30
N ASP A 389 14.57 3.95 35.24
CA ASP A 389 14.27 4.26 36.64
C ASP A 389 13.16 5.35 36.77
N GLY A 390 12.12 5.23 35.94
CA GLY A 390 10.98 6.15 35.89
C GLY A 390 11.25 7.51 35.23
N LYS A 391 12.44 7.73 34.65
CA LYS A 391 12.82 9.00 34.00
C LYS A 391 13.02 8.80 32.51
N PHE A 392 12.68 9.83 31.72
CA PHE A 392 12.98 9.87 30.30
C PHE A 392 14.47 9.64 30.03
N LEU A 393 14.77 8.74 29.10
CA LEU A 393 16.12 8.44 28.63
C LEU A 393 16.30 8.83 27.16
N ALA A 394 15.41 8.38 26.26
CA ALA A 394 15.55 8.61 24.83
C ALA A 394 14.23 8.48 24.05
N ASN A 395 14.22 9.03 22.83
CA ASN A 395 13.25 8.67 21.80
C ASN A 395 13.90 7.72 20.78
N VAL A 396 13.14 6.76 20.27
CA VAL A 396 13.56 5.82 19.22
C VAL A 396 12.54 5.82 18.07
N PRO A 397 12.89 6.32 16.88
CA PRO A 397 14.12 7.04 16.56
C PRO A 397 14.22 8.37 17.32
N LYS A 398 15.45 8.88 17.48
CA LYS A 398 15.70 10.20 18.10
C LYS A 398 14.97 11.33 17.38
N GLN A 399 14.88 11.24 16.06
CA GLN A 399 14.14 12.16 15.20
C GLN A 399 13.44 11.34 14.12
N GLY A 400 12.12 11.46 14.03
CA GLY A 400 11.35 10.84 12.96
C GLY A 400 11.70 11.46 11.61
N ARG A 401 11.70 10.64 10.56
CA ARG A 401 11.89 11.09 9.17
C ARG A 401 10.78 10.45 8.34
N ASN A 402 10.08 11.27 7.56
CA ASN A 402 9.22 10.83 6.47
C ASN A 402 9.08 12.01 5.49
N PRO A 403 9.69 11.96 4.30
CA PRO A 403 9.59 13.05 3.34
C PRO A 403 8.18 13.18 2.72
N PHE A 404 7.31 12.19 2.94
CA PHE A 404 6.00 12.09 2.30
C PHE A 404 4.83 12.37 3.25
N GLY A 405 5.07 12.70 4.52
CA GLY A 405 3.95 12.90 5.45
C GLY A 405 4.37 12.94 6.92
N ARG A 406 3.46 12.50 7.80
CA ARG A 406 3.75 12.40 9.24
C ARG A 406 4.97 11.50 9.47
N PRO A 407 5.91 11.87 10.37
CA PRO A 407 7.02 11.00 10.73
C PRO A 407 6.52 9.68 11.32
N ILE A 408 7.00 8.56 10.77
CA ILE A 408 6.64 7.19 11.19
C ILE A 408 7.92 6.40 11.51
N PHE A 409 7.83 5.47 12.45
CA PHE A 409 8.95 4.69 12.99
C PHE A 409 9.77 4.02 11.90
N GLN A 410 9.09 3.40 10.92
CA GLN A 410 9.73 2.66 9.83
C GLN A 410 10.19 3.54 8.66
N ASN A 411 9.87 4.85 8.69
CA ASN A 411 9.95 5.76 7.54
C ASN A 411 9.20 5.21 6.31
N LEU A 412 9.05 5.98 5.23
CA LEU A 412 8.36 5.52 4.02
C LEU A 412 9.15 5.77 2.75
N GLN A 413 8.99 4.84 1.82
CA GLN A 413 9.36 4.97 0.42
C GLN A 413 8.22 5.60 -0.38
N TYR A 414 8.51 5.92 -1.65
CA TYR A 414 7.61 6.61 -2.56
C TYR A 414 6.23 5.92 -2.74
N SER A 415 6.20 4.58 -2.69
CA SER A 415 4.99 3.77 -2.81
C SER A 415 4.49 3.23 -1.47
N ASP A 416 4.59 4.02 -0.39
CA ASP A 416 3.95 3.70 0.91
C ASP A 416 4.44 2.39 1.58
N THR A 417 5.74 2.08 1.49
CA THR A 417 6.32 0.93 2.20
C THR A 417 7.53 1.34 3.05
N PRO A 418 7.91 0.57 4.08
CA PRO A 418 9.06 0.85 4.93
C PRO A 418 10.35 1.03 4.15
N THR A 419 11.24 1.91 4.61
CA THR A 419 12.58 2.02 4.01
C THR A 419 13.47 0.83 4.37
N GLN A 420 14.50 0.58 3.55
CA GLN A 420 15.57 -0.38 3.88
C GLN A 420 16.85 0.34 4.34
N PRO A 421 17.64 -0.25 5.26
CA PRO A 421 17.31 -1.46 6.03
C PRO A 421 16.11 -1.24 6.96
N LEU A 422 15.39 -2.32 7.29
CA LEU A 422 14.26 -2.25 8.22
C LEU A 422 14.76 -1.76 9.59
N VAL A 423 14.02 -0.85 10.20
CA VAL A 423 14.33 -0.36 11.54
C VAL A 423 14.09 -1.46 12.57
N GLU A 424 14.95 -1.51 13.60
CA GLU A 424 14.83 -2.49 14.67
C GLU A 424 14.21 -1.88 15.92
N MET A 425 13.43 -2.68 16.64
CA MET A 425 12.91 -2.36 17.98
C MET A 425 13.99 -2.60 19.03
N ARG A 426 15.05 -1.79 18.95
CA ARG A 426 16.27 -1.91 19.75
C ARG A 426 16.76 -0.55 20.23
N PHE A 427 17.35 -0.50 21.42
CA PHE A 427 18.02 0.67 21.95
C PHE A 427 19.21 0.29 22.83
N THR A 428 20.34 0.98 22.70
CA THR A 428 21.52 0.77 23.54
C THR A 428 21.70 1.93 24.53
N ASP A 429 21.62 1.65 25.83
CA ASP A 429 21.89 2.62 26.89
C ASP A 429 23.40 2.75 27.15
N LYS A 430 24.03 3.72 26.49
CA LYS A 430 25.45 4.02 26.67
C LYS A 430 25.80 4.62 28.04
N ASN A 431 24.79 5.04 28.81
CA ASN A 431 24.97 5.73 30.08
C ASN A 431 24.56 4.87 31.27
N GLN A 432 24.41 3.56 31.10
CA GLN A 432 24.11 2.66 32.22
C GLN A 432 25.28 2.56 33.18
N ILE A 433 24.98 2.42 34.46
CA ILE A 433 26.01 2.26 35.49
C ILE A 433 26.28 0.77 35.65
N ALA A 434 27.50 0.33 35.32
CA ALA A 434 27.90 -1.07 35.45
C ALA A 434 27.72 -1.55 36.90
N GLY A 435 27.08 -2.71 37.07
CA GLY A 435 26.80 -3.30 38.39
C GLY A 435 25.56 -2.73 39.10
N LYS A 436 24.83 -1.79 38.50
CA LYS A 436 23.53 -1.33 38.99
C LYS A 436 22.40 -1.95 38.20
N GLU A 437 21.40 -2.50 38.88
CA GLU A 437 20.14 -2.88 38.24
C GLU A 437 19.32 -1.63 37.89
N HIS A 438 18.89 -1.56 36.63
CA HIS A 438 18.06 -0.49 36.09
C HIS A 438 16.71 -1.05 35.66
N GLN A 439 15.63 -0.32 35.96
CA GLN A 439 14.30 -0.64 35.45
C GLN A 439 14.03 0.14 34.17
N TYR A 440 13.68 -0.55 33.10
CA TYR A 440 13.37 0.07 31.82
C TYR A 440 11.89 -0.05 31.48
N ARG A 441 11.35 1.00 30.85
CA ARG A 441 10.01 1.01 30.24
C ARG A 441 10.11 1.53 28.82
N VAL A 442 9.39 0.90 27.91
CA VAL A 442 9.25 1.33 26.51
C VAL A 442 7.79 1.72 26.29
N ILE A 443 7.56 2.93 25.80
CA ILE A 443 6.22 3.49 25.55
C ILE A 443 6.09 3.74 24.05
N ALA A 444 5.09 3.17 23.40
CA ALA A 444 4.80 3.46 21.99
C ALA A 444 4.10 4.82 21.85
N VAL A 445 4.38 5.54 20.78
CA VAL A 445 3.74 6.82 20.46
C VAL A 445 3.26 6.78 19.01
N ASN A 446 1.98 7.03 18.78
CA ASN A 446 1.40 7.03 17.44
C ASN A 446 1.70 8.35 16.69
N THR A 447 1.27 8.48 15.43
CA THR A 447 1.65 9.65 14.61
C THR A 447 0.92 10.94 14.94
N VAL A 448 -0.12 10.87 15.79
CA VAL A 448 -0.78 12.05 16.37
C VAL A 448 -0.24 12.40 17.77
N GLY A 449 0.71 11.62 18.29
CA GLY A 449 1.42 11.93 19.54
C GLY A 449 0.81 11.34 20.81
N ILE A 450 -0.14 10.42 20.70
CA ILE A 450 -0.73 9.73 21.85
C ILE A 450 0.18 8.59 22.27
N GLU A 451 0.42 8.48 23.58
CA GLU A 451 1.26 7.46 24.21
C GLU A 451 0.47 6.20 24.56
N SER A 452 1.11 5.03 24.45
CA SER A 452 0.58 3.77 24.95
C SER A 452 0.47 3.80 26.48
N LYS A 453 -0.48 3.01 27.01
CA LYS A 453 -0.72 2.94 28.46
C LYS A 453 0.41 2.26 29.23
#